data_AF-A0A3M4QDN6-F1
#
_entry.id   AF-A0A3M4QDN6-F1
#
_cell.length_a   1.000
_cell.length_b   1.000
_cell.length_c   1.000
_cell.angle_alpha   90.00
_cell.angle_beta   90.00
_cell.angle_gamma   90.00
#
_symmetry.space_group_name_H-M   'P 1'
#
loop_
_entity.id
_entity.type
_entity.pdbx_description
1 polymer ?
#
loop_
_entity_poly.entity_id
_entity_poly.type
_entity_poly.pdbx_seq_one_letter_code
_entity_poly.pdbx_strand_id
1 'polypeptide(L)'
;MIVDASASTRRHGALSDAKGLLAQLFDDAYRQRARMALLTASGHAPKWQVQGLKAAKGLTGWLAQLGAGGGTPLLAALSEAGQWLQARRQRYPAEQQRLLVITDGRLKAIAGLPVLDCPGLLVDIERGPIRLGRAKQLALELQLDYRPIDSL
;
A
#
# COMPACT_ATOMS: atom_id res chain seq x y z
N MET A 1 -0.82 0.27 -5.95
CA MET A 1 -0.18 0.46 -4.64
C MET A 1 -1.26 0.82 -3.64
N ILE A 2 -1.23 0.21 -2.45
CA ILE A 2 -2.11 0.48 -1.33
C ILE A 2 -1.23 0.94 -0.18
N VAL A 3 -1.54 2.08 0.43
CA VAL A 3 -0.77 2.65 1.54
C VAL A 3 -1.70 2.89 2.72
N ASP A 4 -1.41 2.24 3.83
CA ASP A 4 -2.00 2.51 5.12
C ASP A 4 -1.39 3.80 5.69
N ALA A 5 -2.21 4.85 5.76
CA ALA A 5 -1.79 6.18 6.19
C ALA A 5 -2.27 6.51 7.60
N SER A 6 -2.48 5.49 8.43
CA SER A 6 -2.92 5.64 9.80
C SER A 6 -1.87 6.29 10.71
N ALA A 7 -2.32 7.16 11.61
CA ALA A 7 -1.48 7.93 12.52
C ALA A 7 -0.71 7.08 13.55
N SER A 8 -0.98 5.77 13.68
CA SER A 8 -0.18 4.87 14.51
C SER A 8 1.27 4.74 14.05
N THR A 9 1.55 5.11 12.79
CA THR A 9 2.89 5.17 12.19
C THR A 9 3.76 6.33 12.68
N ARG A 10 3.23 7.26 13.50
CA ARG A 10 3.95 8.46 13.97
C ARG A 10 5.07 8.15 14.99
N ARG A 11 5.11 6.95 15.56
CA ARG A 11 6.14 6.55 16.54
C ARG A 11 7.26 5.73 15.87
N HIS A 12 8.51 6.04 16.21
CA HIS A 12 9.74 5.29 15.87
C HIS A 12 10.30 5.40 14.44
N GLY A 13 10.06 6.51 13.72
CA GLY A 13 10.77 6.80 12.45
C GLY A 13 10.35 5.97 11.24
N ALA A 14 9.53 4.92 11.40
CA ALA A 14 9.03 4.08 10.31
C ALA A 14 8.30 4.87 9.22
N LEU A 15 7.56 5.92 9.61
CA LEU A 15 6.87 6.79 8.65
C LEU A 15 7.84 7.58 7.77
N SER A 16 8.99 8.01 8.30
CA SER A 16 9.99 8.73 7.52
C SER A 16 10.62 7.82 6.45
N ASP A 17 10.96 6.60 6.83
CA ASP A 17 11.52 5.61 5.89
C ASP A 17 10.48 5.20 4.86
N ALA A 18 9.22 5.01 5.27
CA ALA A 18 8.12 4.70 4.36
C ALA A 18 7.92 5.83 3.34
N LYS A 19 8.02 7.10 3.78
CA LYS A 19 7.98 8.25 2.89
C LYS A 19 9.16 8.26 1.91
N GLY A 20 10.37 7.96 2.36
CA GLY A 20 11.56 7.83 1.52
C GLY A 20 11.40 6.76 0.45
N LEU A 21 10.99 5.55 0.85
CA LEU A 21 10.70 4.44 -0.05
C LEU A 21 9.64 4.81 -1.09
N LEU A 22 8.53 5.42 -0.66
CA LEU A 22 7.47 5.87 -1.56
C LEU A 22 7.95 6.93 -2.54
N ALA A 23 8.75 7.90 -2.10
CA ALA A 23 9.32 8.92 -2.97
C ALA A 23 10.20 8.30 -4.06
N GLN A 24 11.04 7.34 -3.69
CA GLN A 24 11.91 6.64 -4.65
C GLN A 24 11.09 5.80 -5.63
N LEU A 25 10.10 5.04 -5.16
CA LEU A 25 9.19 4.28 -6.02
C LEU A 25 8.43 5.17 -7.01
N PHE A 26 8.04 6.38 -6.60
CA PHE A 26 7.38 7.32 -7.48
C PHE A 26 8.32 7.88 -8.54
N ASP A 27 9.57 8.18 -8.20
CA ASP A 27 10.59 8.61 -9.16
C ASP A 27 10.93 7.49 -10.16
N ASP A 28 11.10 6.26 -9.68
CA ASP A 28 11.38 5.08 -10.51
C ASP A 28 10.24 4.82 -11.50
N ALA A 29 8.99 4.83 -11.02
CA ALA A 29 7.82 4.67 -11.87
C ALA A 29 7.70 5.80 -12.91
N TYR A 30 8.07 7.03 -12.55
CA TYR A 30 8.11 8.16 -13.46
C TYR A 30 9.17 7.97 -14.56
N ARG A 31 10.40 7.59 -14.18
CA ARG A 31 11.50 7.32 -15.12
C ARG A 31 11.17 6.18 -16.08
N GLN A 32 10.57 5.11 -15.57
CA GLN A 32 10.16 3.95 -16.36
C GLN A 32 8.88 4.20 -17.17
N ARG A 33 8.26 5.39 -17.05
CA ARG A 33 6.96 5.73 -17.64
C ARG A 33 5.87 4.71 -17.30
N ALA A 34 5.98 4.10 -16.12
CA ALA A 34 5.03 3.14 -15.63
C ALA A 34 3.69 3.83 -15.31
N ARG A 35 2.61 3.08 -15.52
CA ARG A 35 1.28 3.48 -15.06
C ARG A 35 1.15 3.12 -13.59
N MET A 36 0.60 4.04 -12.81
CA MET A 36 0.46 3.85 -11.38
C MET A 36 -1.00 4.04 -10.96
N ALA A 37 -1.40 3.27 -9.97
CA ALA A 37 -2.58 3.52 -9.18
C ALA A 37 -2.20 3.51 -7.70
N LEU A 38 -2.62 4.53 -6.96
CA LEU A 38 -2.32 4.72 -5.55
C LEU A 38 -3.64 4.85 -4.79
N LEU A 39 -3.86 3.91 -3.88
CA LEU A 39 -4.98 3.89 -2.95
C LEU A 39 -4.48 4.11 -1.53
N THR A 40 -5.09 5.03 -0.82
CA THR A 40 -4.74 5.34 0.57
C THR A 40 -5.84 4.85 1.50
N ALA A 41 -5.48 4.04 2.50
CA ALA A 41 -6.35 3.66 3.59
C ALA A 41 -6.13 4.63 4.77
N SER A 42 -7.04 5.58 4.95
CA SER A 42 -6.99 6.54 6.07
C SER A 42 -8.39 7.05 6.41
N GLY A 43 -8.66 7.32 7.69
CA GLY A 43 -9.97 7.85 8.08
C GLY A 43 -11.04 6.77 8.07
N HIS A 44 -12.18 7.09 7.44
CA HIS A 44 -13.37 6.24 7.43
C HIS A 44 -13.52 5.39 6.17
N ALA A 45 -12.85 5.75 5.07
CA ALA A 45 -12.97 5.07 3.78
C ALA A 45 -11.65 5.13 2.98
N PRO A 46 -11.38 4.13 2.14
CA PRO A 46 -10.27 4.18 1.19
C PRO A 46 -10.43 5.34 0.19
N LYS A 47 -9.31 5.93 -0.23
CA LYS A 47 -9.29 7.05 -1.19
C LYS A 47 -8.24 6.83 -2.27
N TRP A 48 -8.67 6.86 -3.52
CA TRP A 48 -7.73 6.88 -4.65
C TRP A 48 -7.09 8.26 -4.81
N GLN A 49 -5.77 8.27 -4.89
CA GLN A 49 -4.98 9.47 -5.15
C GLN A 49 -4.62 9.56 -6.63
N VAL A 50 -4.36 8.40 -7.25
CA VAL A 50 -4.04 8.27 -8.67
C VAL A 50 -4.65 6.96 -9.17
N GLN A 51 -5.24 6.96 -10.35
CA GLN A 51 -5.80 5.75 -10.98
C GLN A 51 -5.36 5.64 -12.44
N GLY A 52 -4.40 4.75 -12.73
CA GLY A 52 -4.05 4.39 -14.10
C GLY A 52 -3.45 5.52 -14.95
N LEU A 53 -2.95 6.57 -14.30
CA LEU A 53 -2.23 7.67 -14.95
C LEU A 53 -0.73 7.35 -15.02
N LYS A 54 -0.01 7.98 -15.95
CA LYS A 54 1.46 8.02 -15.91
C LYS A 54 1.87 8.63 -14.57
N ALA A 55 2.87 8.07 -13.90
CA ALA A 55 3.28 8.50 -12.57
C ALA A 55 3.35 10.03 -12.48
N ALA A 56 2.53 10.61 -11.61
CA ALA A 56 2.35 12.04 -11.54
C ALA A 56 3.38 12.64 -10.58
N LYS A 57 4.14 13.65 -11.03
CA LYS A 57 5.01 14.48 -10.17
C LYS A 57 4.27 15.15 -9.00
N GLY A 58 2.94 15.12 -8.98
CA GLY A 58 2.09 15.77 -7.98
C GLY A 58 1.90 15.04 -6.64
N LEU A 59 2.53 13.88 -6.42
CA LEU A 59 2.35 13.11 -5.18
C LEU A 59 3.17 13.60 -3.98
N THR A 60 4.04 14.59 -4.14
CA THR A 60 4.86 15.15 -3.04
C THR A 60 4.00 15.76 -1.94
N GLY A 61 2.94 16.49 -2.30
CA GLY A 61 2.01 17.08 -1.33
C GLY A 61 1.17 16.03 -0.58
N TRP A 62 0.83 14.93 -1.25
CA TRP A 62 0.19 13.78 -0.60
C TRP A 62 1.15 13.08 0.36
N LEU A 63 2.40 12.88 -0.05
CA LEU A 63 3.43 12.23 0.77
C LEU A 63 3.70 13.00 2.06
N ALA A 64 3.68 14.33 2.01
CA ALA A 64 3.81 15.19 3.18
C ALA A 64 2.68 14.94 4.21
N GLN A 65 1.45 14.72 3.74
CA GLN A 65 0.25 14.50 4.55
C GLN A 65 0.08 13.06 5.06
N LEU A 66 0.91 12.12 4.59
CA LEU A 66 0.89 10.73 5.06
C LEU A 66 1.15 10.66 6.58
N GLY A 67 0.26 9.97 7.31
CA GLY A 67 0.29 9.84 8.79
C GLY A 67 -0.53 10.89 9.56
N ALA A 68 -1.31 11.72 8.87
CA ALA A 68 -2.16 12.74 9.50
C ALA A 68 -3.55 12.23 9.95
N GLY A 69 -3.99 11.03 9.57
CA GLY A 69 -5.35 10.53 9.80
C GLY A 69 -5.48 9.50 10.92
N GLY A 70 -6.62 9.48 11.62
CA GLY A 70 -7.01 8.39 12.52
C GLY A 70 -7.84 7.32 11.80
N GLY A 71 -7.72 6.04 12.21
CA GLY A 71 -8.46 4.92 11.61
C GLY A 71 -7.81 4.32 10.36
N THR A 72 -8.13 3.05 10.08
CA THR A 72 -7.53 2.26 9.01
C THR A 72 -8.57 1.36 8.34
N PRO A 73 -9.19 1.78 7.22
CA PRO A 73 -10.10 0.95 6.44
C PRO A 73 -9.31 0.05 5.47
N LEU A 74 -8.26 -0.64 5.96
CA LEU A 74 -7.35 -1.42 5.09
C LEU A 74 -8.08 -2.56 4.37
N LEU A 75 -9.02 -3.23 5.03
CA LEU A 75 -9.84 -4.27 4.39
C LEU A 75 -10.64 -3.70 3.21
N ALA A 76 -11.31 -2.56 3.41
CA ALA A 76 -12.05 -1.91 2.34
C ALA A 76 -11.12 -1.47 1.19
N ALA A 77 -9.93 -0.97 1.52
CA ALA A 77 -8.92 -0.61 0.52
C ALA A 77 -8.45 -1.81 -0.30
N LEU A 78 -8.20 -2.95 0.36
CA LEU A 78 -7.83 -4.19 -0.31
C LEU A 78 -8.96 -4.66 -1.24
N SER A 79 -10.21 -4.64 -0.77
CA SER A 79 -11.36 -5.05 -1.57
C SER A 79 -11.55 -4.19 -2.81
N GLU A 80 -11.44 -2.86 -2.65
CA GLU A 80 -11.55 -1.92 -3.76
C GLU A 80 -10.38 -2.07 -4.75
N ALA A 81 -9.16 -2.30 -4.25
CA ALA A 81 -8.01 -2.57 -5.08
C ALA A 81 -8.14 -3.88 -5.86
N GLY A 82 -8.70 -4.94 -5.24
CA GLY A 82 -8.97 -6.22 -5.90
C GLY A 82 -9.92 -6.06 -7.08
N GLN A 83 -11.05 -5.36 -6.88
CA GLN A 83 -12.01 -5.05 -7.95
C GLN A 83 -11.35 -4.26 -9.08
N TRP A 84 -10.52 -3.27 -8.74
CA TRP A 84 -9.80 -2.47 -9.73
C TRP A 84 -8.79 -3.29 -10.53
N LEU A 85 -7.99 -4.15 -9.86
CA LEU A 85 -7.02 -5.04 -10.51
C LEU A 85 -7.70 -6.02 -11.47
N GLN A 86 -8.81 -6.62 -11.04
CA GLN A 86 -9.60 -7.53 -11.86
C GLN A 86 -10.13 -6.84 -13.12
N ALA A 87 -10.79 -5.69 -12.96
CA ALA A 87 -11.31 -4.91 -14.08
C ALA A 87 -10.20 -4.47 -15.04
N ARG A 88 -9.03 -4.09 -14.49
CA ARG A 88 -7.87 -3.67 -15.29
C ARG A 88 -7.32 -4.82 -16.13
N ARG A 89 -7.27 -6.03 -15.55
CA ARG A 89 -6.75 -7.23 -16.21
C ARG A 89 -7.62 -7.65 -17.37
N GLN A 90 -8.94 -7.61 -17.18
CA GLN A 90 -9.90 -7.89 -18.24
C GLN A 90 -9.77 -6.88 -19.39
N ARG A 91 -9.54 -5.60 -19.07
CA ARG A 91 -9.42 -4.54 -20.07
C ARG A 91 -8.07 -4.53 -20.79
N TYR A 92 -6.98 -4.91 -20.11
CA TYR A 92 -5.62 -4.89 -20.65
C TYR A 92 -4.88 -6.19 -20.29
N PRO A 93 -5.15 -7.30 -20.97
CA PRO A 93 -4.61 -8.62 -20.61
C PRO A 93 -3.09 -8.73 -20.78
N ALA A 94 -2.48 -7.91 -21.65
CA ALA A 94 -1.03 -7.85 -21.83
C ALA A 94 -0.32 -6.96 -20.80
N GLU A 95 -1.05 -6.18 -19.99
CA GLU A 95 -0.46 -5.28 -18.98
C GLU A 95 -0.04 -6.08 -17.76
N GLN A 96 1.27 -6.14 -17.49
CA GLN A 96 1.81 -6.76 -16.29
C GLN A 96 1.50 -5.90 -15.07
N GLN A 97 0.66 -6.41 -14.17
CA GLN A 97 0.26 -5.72 -12.95
C GLN A 97 1.13 -6.20 -11.79
N ARG A 98 1.54 -5.26 -10.93
CA ARG A 98 2.20 -5.56 -9.66
C ARG A 98 1.55 -4.77 -8.54
N LEU A 99 1.35 -5.43 -7.40
CA LEU A 99 0.82 -4.79 -6.21
C LEU A 99 1.94 -4.49 -5.21
N LEU A 100 1.87 -3.32 -4.59
CA LEU A 100 2.63 -3.00 -3.40
C LEU A 100 1.64 -2.57 -2.32
N VAL A 101 1.73 -3.18 -1.13
CA VAL A 101 0.96 -2.82 0.05
C VAL A 101 1.93 -2.35 1.11
N ILE A 102 1.71 -1.17 1.71
CA ILE A 102 2.51 -0.66 2.83
C ILE A 102 1.59 -0.52 4.03
N THR A 103 1.88 -1.21 5.14
CA THR A 103 1.05 -1.19 6.36
C THR A 103 1.84 -1.58 7.61
N ASP A 104 1.39 -1.12 8.77
CA ASP A 104 1.91 -1.54 10.08
C ASP A 104 1.21 -2.81 10.60
N GLY A 105 0.41 -3.48 9.76
CA GLY A 105 -0.26 -4.73 10.09
C GLY A 105 -1.42 -4.60 11.08
N ARG A 106 -1.88 -3.37 11.40
CA ARG A 106 -2.95 -3.15 12.38
C ARG A 106 -4.35 -3.41 11.85
N LEU A 107 -4.53 -4.53 11.16
CA LEU A 107 -5.85 -5.05 10.82
C LEU A 107 -6.42 -5.81 12.03
N LYS A 108 -7.63 -5.45 12.47
CA LYS A 108 -8.29 -6.10 13.62
C LYS A 108 -8.81 -7.51 13.30
N ALA A 109 -9.21 -7.75 12.05
CA ALA A 109 -9.75 -9.03 11.59
C ALA A 109 -9.21 -9.35 10.19
N ILE A 110 -8.66 -10.55 10.04
CA ILE A 110 -8.08 -11.07 8.79
C ILE A 110 -9.15 -11.83 7.98
N ALA A 111 -10.31 -12.14 8.58
CA ALA A 111 -11.42 -12.73 7.86
C ALA A 111 -11.97 -11.77 6.78
N GLY A 112 -12.28 -12.32 5.61
CA GLY A 112 -12.90 -11.58 4.50
C GLY A 112 -11.93 -10.84 3.58
N LEU A 113 -10.62 -11.15 3.62
CA LEU A 113 -9.66 -10.60 2.67
C LEU A 113 -10.01 -10.99 1.23
N PRO A 114 -9.87 -10.06 0.27
CA PRO A 114 -10.14 -10.35 -1.12
C PRO A 114 -9.02 -11.18 -1.74
N VAL A 115 -9.36 -11.96 -2.76
CA VAL A 115 -8.38 -12.56 -3.66
C VAL A 115 -7.92 -11.50 -4.65
N LEU A 116 -6.61 -11.22 -4.68
CA LEU A 116 -6.03 -10.17 -5.53
C LEU A 116 -5.46 -10.71 -6.85
N ASP A 117 -5.11 -11.99 -6.90
CA ASP A 117 -4.49 -12.70 -8.04
C ASP A 117 -3.36 -11.91 -8.72
N CYS A 118 -2.60 -11.12 -7.96
CA CYS A 118 -1.63 -10.17 -8.50
C CYS A 118 -0.30 -10.36 -7.77
N PRO A 119 0.82 -10.59 -8.48
CA PRO A 119 2.11 -10.67 -7.83
C PRO A 119 2.42 -9.34 -7.15
N GLY A 120 2.93 -9.39 -5.93
CA GLY A 120 3.16 -8.18 -5.19
C GLY A 120 3.91 -8.37 -3.90
N LEU A 121 4.19 -7.23 -3.28
CA LEU A 121 4.97 -7.13 -2.06
C LEU A 121 4.15 -6.40 -1.00
N LEU A 122 4.15 -6.93 0.21
CA LEU A 122 3.72 -6.25 1.42
C LEU A 122 4.96 -5.78 2.18
N VAL A 123 5.07 -4.46 2.35
CA VAL A 123 6.09 -3.81 3.16
C VAL A 123 5.53 -3.52 4.54
N ASP A 124 6.13 -4.17 5.53
CA ASP A 124 5.77 -4.03 6.93
C ASP A 124 6.52 -2.85 7.56
N ILE A 125 5.77 -1.85 7.98
CA ILE A 125 6.27 -0.64 8.65
C ILE A 125 6.04 -0.70 10.16
N GLU A 126 5.69 -1.86 10.73
CA GLU A 126 5.60 -2.07 12.17
C GLU A 126 7.00 -1.93 12.81
N ARG A 127 7.22 -0.79 13.49
CA ARG A 127 8.39 -0.59 14.35
C ARG A 127 7.97 -0.38 15.80
N GLY A 128 8.37 -1.33 16.63
CA GLY A 128 8.22 -1.29 18.07
C GLY A 128 9.01 -2.42 18.73
N PRO A 129 9.28 -2.33 20.05
CA PRO A 129 9.99 -3.37 20.78
C PRO A 129 9.24 -4.72 20.80
N ILE A 130 7.92 -4.68 20.59
CA ILE A 130 7.06 -5.87 20.43
C ILE A 130 6.43 -5.79 19.05
N ARG A 131 6.73 -6.77 18.19
CA ARG A 131 6.12 -6.93 16.87
C ARG A 131 4.94 -7.88 16.99
N LEU A 132 3.76 -7.48 16.53
CA LEU A 132 2.57 -8.33 16.53
C LEU A 132 2.61 -9.35 15.39
N GLY A 133 3.44 -9.14 14.36
CA GLY A 133 3.64 -10.09 13.27
C GLY A 133 2.43 -10.23 12.32
N ARG A 134 1.44 -9.36 12.46
CA ARG A 134 0.18 -9.41 11.70
C ARG A 134 0.36 -9.09 10.22
N ALA A 135 1.30 -8.20 9.90
CA ALA A 135 1.65 -7.89 8.51
C ALA A 135 2.14 -9.12 7.74
N LYS A 136 2.91 -10.01 8.41
CA LYS A 136 3.36 -11.27 7.82
C LYS A 136 2.21 -12.22 7.54
N GLN A 137 1.27 -12.36 8.49
CA GLN A 137 0.06 -13.16 8.28
C GLN A 137 -0.79 -12.58 7.15
N LEU A 138 -0.97 -11.26 7.11
CA LEU A 138 -1.69 -10.57 6.04
C LEU A 138 -1.06 -10.82 4.66
N ALA A 139 0.28 -10.79 4.56
CA ALA A 139 0.97 -11.10 3.32
C ALA A 139 0.73 -12.55 2.87
N LEU A 140 0.75 -13.51 3.81
CA LEU A 140 0.45 -14.92 3.52
C LEU A 140 -0.97 -15.10 2.97
N GLU A 141 -1.97 -14.53 3.63
CA GLU A 141 -3.39 -14.64 3.24
C GLU A 141 -3.67 -13.98 1.89
N LEU A 142 -2.98 -12.87 1.60
CA LEU A 142 -3.07 -12.17 0.31
C LEU A 142 -2.16 -12.77 -0.78
N GLN A 143 -1.36 -13.79 -0.45
CA GLN A 143 -0.35 -14.39 -1.33
C GLN A 143 0.64 -13.37 -1.89
N LEU A 144 1.09 -12.44 -1.03
CA LEU A 144 2.10 -11.43 -1.34
C LEU A 144 3.44 -11.81 -0.72
N ASP A 145 4.52 -11.40 -1.37
CA ASP A 145 5.84 -11.41 -0.75
C ASP A 145 5.82 -10.49 0.48
N TYR A 146 6.59 -10.83 1.51
CA TYR A 146 6.69 -10.04 2.74
C TYR A 146 8.10 -9.49 2.89
N ARG A 147 8.22 -8.17 3.17
CA ARG A 147 9.49 -7.57 3.61
C ARG A 147 9.26 -6.55 4.73
N PRO A 148 10.02 -6.60 5.83
CA PRO A 148 10.07 -5.49 6.77
C PRO A 148 10.77 -4.30 6.13
N ILE A 149 10.33 -3.08 6.46
CA ILE A 149 10.93 -1.86 5.92
C ILE A 149 12.43 -1.72 6.26
N ASP A 150 12.87 -2.33 7.36
CA ASP A 150 14.28 -2.36 7.79
C ASP A 150 15.20 -3.14 6.83
N SER A 151 14.62 -3.92 5.92
CA SER A 151 15.36 -4.77 4.97
C SER A 151 15.41 -4.21 3.54
N LEU A 152 14.95 -2.97 3.36
CA LEU A 152 14.90 -2.25 2.08
C LEU A 152 15.89 -1.10 2.07
#